data_AF-A0A2T4RXU9-F1
#
_entry.id   AF-A0A2T4RXU9-F1
#
_cell.length_a   1.000
_cell.length_b   1.000
_cell.length_c   1.000
_cell.angle_alpha   90.00
_cell.angle_beta   90.00
_cell.angle_gamma   90.00
#
_symmetry.space_group_name_H-M   'P 1'
#
loop_
_entity.id
_entity.type
_entity.pdbx_description
1 polymer ?
#
loop_
_entity_poly.entity_id
_entity_poly.type
_entity_poly.pdbx_seq_one_letter_code
_entity_poly.pdbx_strand_id
1 'polypeptide(L)'
;IQQDADLVFDVRFLPNPFYVKELRPLTGNDDAVYQYVMKWQETAIFYDKLLDLLKFMIPGYKKEGKTQLVIAIGCTGGQHRSVALAKRLDEDLNDSYDYNVYVHHRDAHIESGERNEKA
;
A
#
# COMPACT_ATOMS: atom_id res chain seq x y z
N ILE A 1 7.01 2.67 -13.50
CA ILE A 1 5.71 2.02 -13.21
C ILE A 1 5.91 0.51 -13.41
N GLN A 2 5.30 -0.37 -12.61
CA GLN A 2 5.39 -1.82 -12.83
C GLN A 2 4.71 -2.16 -14.18
N GLN A 3 5.35 -2.98 -15.01
CA GLN A 3 4.84 -3.24 -16.38
C GLN A 3 3.64 -4.17 -16.41
N ASP A 4 3.46 -4.95 -15.34
CA ASP A 4 2.42 -5.95 -15.13
C ASP A 4 1.24 -5.42 -14.28
N ALA A 5 1.23 -4.13 -13.93
CA ALA A 5 0.16 -3.53 -13.16
C ALA A 5 -1.09 -3.29 -14.01
N ASP A 6 -2.25 -3.78 -13.53
CA ASP A 6 -3.55 -3.52 -14.14
C ASP A 6 -4.12 -2.17 -13.68
N LEU A 7 -3.91 -1.83 -12.40
CA LEU A 7 -4.34 -0.59 -11.79
C LEU A 7 -3.14 0.10 -11.15
N VAL A 8 -3.05 1.42 -11.30
CA VAL A 8 -1.97 2.23 -10.74
C VAL A 8 -2.54 3.45 -10.04
N PHE A 9 -2.24 3.60 -8.75
CA PHE A 9 -2.68 4.74 -7.94
C PHE A 9 -1.48 5.56 -7.45
N ASP A 10 -1.47 6.85 -7.76
CA ASP A 10 -0.44 7.79 -7.31
C ASP A 10 -0.83 8.41 -5.96
N VAL A 11 0.03 8.23 -4.96
CA VAL A 11 -0.18 8.73 -3.59
C VAL A 11 0.84 9.78 -3.18
N ARG A 12 1.56 10.36 -4.15
CA ARG A 12 2.58 11.40 -3.89
C ARG A 12 2.01 12.69 -3.30
N PHE A 13 0.71 12.91 -3.41
CA PHE A 13 0.02 14.07 -2.83
C PHE A 13 -0.19 13.96 -1.31
N LEU A 14 -0.09 12.76 -0.72
CA LEU A 14 -0.26 12.57 0.71
C LEU A 14 0.93 13.11 1.52
N PRO A 15 0.73 13.51 2.79
CA PRO A 15 1.80 14.00 3.66
C PRO A 15 3.03 13.09 3.69
N ASN A 16 4.20 13.67 3.43
CA ASN A 16 5.42 12.92 3.17
C ASN A 16 6.22 12.65 4.46
N PRO A 17 6.38 11.38 4.90
CA PRO A 17 7.14 11.05 6.11
C PRO A 17 8.63 11.38 6.00
N PHE A 18 9.16 11.52 4.77
CA PHE A 18 10.57 11.85 4.52
C PHE A 18 11.03 13.14 5.22
N TYR A 19 10.15 14.09 5.51
CA TYR A 19 10.55 15.32 6.21
C TYR A 19 10.79 15.13 7.71
N VAL A 20 10.34 14.03 8.29
CA VAL A 20 10.60 13.66 9.69
C VAL A 20 11.87 12.82 9.74
N LYS A 21 12.93 13.34 10.36
CA LYS A 21 14.28 12.76 10.30
C LYS A 21 14.31 11.32 10.81
N GLU A 22 13.54 11.05 11.86
CA GLU A 22 13.43 9.76 12.55
C GLU A 22 12.71 8.71 11.70
N LEU A 23 11.85 9.12 10.76
CA LEU A 23 11.07 8.22 9.91
C LEU A 23 11.76 7.89 8.58
N ARG A 24 12.77 8.67 8.18
CA ARG A 24 13.51 8.48 6.91
C ARG A 24 14.05 7.06 6.72
N PRO A 25 14.78 6.46 7.68
CA PRO A 25 15.39 5.14 7.47
C PRO A 25 14.38 3.99 7.56
N LEU A 26 13.18 4.26 8.07
CA LEU A 26 12.11 3.28 8.25
C LEU A 26 11.31 3.10 6.95
N THR A 27 10.44 2.10 6.93
CA THR A 27 9.55 1.76 5.82
C THR A 27 8.10 1.87 6.26
N GLY A 28 7.14 1.86 5.33
CA GLY A 28 5.72 1.84 5.67
C GLY A 28 5.23 0.60 6.43
N ASN A 29 6.07 -0.44 6.56
CA ASN A 29 5.78 -1.61 7.39
C ASN A 29 6.06 -1.35 8.87
N ASP A 30 6.95 -0.41 9.17
CA ASP A 30 7.26 0.02 10.53
C ASP A 30 6.11 0.85 11.10
N ASP A 31 5.67 0.52 12.31
CA ASP A 31 4.51 1.16 12.94
C ASP A 31 4.65 2.68 13.02
N ALA A 32 5.85 3.20 13.27
CA ALA A 32 6.07 4.65 13.33
C ALA A 32 5.72 5.36 12.01
N VAL A 33 6.06 4.76 10.87
CA VAL A 33 5.74 5.32 9.55
C VAL A 33 4.27 5.06 9.21
N TYR A 34 3.76 3.87 9.49
CA TYR A 34 2.36 3.53 9.26
C TYR A 34 1.44 4.51 9.99
N GLN A 35 1.65 4.69 11.30
CA GLN A 35 0.88 5.63 12.11
C GLN A 35 1.03 7.08 11.63
N TYR A 36 2.24 7.48 11.21
CA TYR A 36 2.41 8.79 10.60
C TYR A 36 1.59 8.97 9.32
N VAL A 37 1.52 7.95 8.45
CA VAL A 37 0.75 8.04 7.19
C VAL A 37 -0.75 8.05 7.50
N MET A 38 -1.22 7.20 8.41
CA MET A 38 -2.65 7.00 8.70
C MET A 38 -3.28 8.09 9.57
N LYS A 39 -2.51 8.88 10.33
CA LYS A 39 -3.05 9.95 11.20
C LYS A 39 -3.67 11.14 10.44
N TRP A 40 -3.38 11.29 9.16
CA TRP A 40 -3.81 12.45 8.38
C TRP A 40 -5.21 12.27 7.81
N GLN A 41 -6.02 13.32 7.87
CA GLN A 41 -7.40 13.30 7.39
C GLN A 41 -7.47 13.03 5.89
N GLU A 42 -6.56 13.61 5.10
CA GLU A 42 -6.50 13.41 3.65
C GLU A 42 -6.17 11.95 3.30
N THR A 43 -5.31 11.30 4.08
CA THR A 43 -5.02 9.87 3.92
C THR A 43 -6.27 9.04 4.17
N ALA A 44 -7.00 9.30 5.26
CA ALA A 44 -8.23 8.58 5.58
C ALA A 44 -9.28 8.74 4.47
N ILE A 45 -9.55 9.96 4.03
CA ILE A 45 -10.51 10.25 2.97
C ILE A 45 -10.12 9.57 1.64
N PHE A 46 -8.84 9.63 1.27
CA PHE A 46 -8.36 8.96 0.06
C PHE A 46 -8.51 7.45 0.17
N TYR A 47 -8.10 6.89 1.31
CA TYR A 47 -8.11 5.46 1.55
C TYR A 47 -9.52 4.90 1.49
N ASP A 48 -10.50 5.55 2.12
CA ASP A 48 -11.89 5.11 2.09
C ASP A 48 -12.44 5.08 0.66
N LYS A 49 -12.12 6.09 -0.15
CA LYS A 49 -12.51 6.14 -1.57
C LYS A 49 -11.84 5.06 -2.40
N LEU A 50 -10.54 4.83 -2.16
CA LEU A 50 -9.79 3.81 -2.85
C LEU A 50 -10.34 2.41 -2.52
N LEU A 51 -10.56 2.13 -1.24
CA LEU A 51 -11.08 0.85 -0.78
C LEU A 51 -12.48 0.59 -1.35
N ASP A 52 -13.38 1.57 -1.29
CA ASP A 52 -14.72 1.47 -1.87
C ASP A 52 -14.67 1.17 -3.38
N LEU A 53 -13.82 1.89 -4.12
CA LEU A 53 -13.63 1.66 -5.54
C LEU A 53 -13.08 0.26 -5.83
N LEU A 54 -12.09 -0.21 -5.07
CA LEU A 54 -11.53 -1.56 -5.21
C LEU A 54 -12.59 -2.62 -4.90
N LYS A 55 -13.39 -2.45 -3.85
CA LYS A 55 -14.48 -3.36 -3.49
C LYS A 55 -15.55 -3.45 -4.57
N PHE A 56 -15.81 -2.35 -5.27
CA PHE A 56 -16.68 -2.34 -6.45
C PHE A 56 -16.06 -3.05 -7.66
N MET A 57 -14.79 -2.82 -7.96
CA MET A 57 -14.14 -3.32 -9.19
C MET A 57 -13.72 -4.80 -9.11
N ILE A 58 -13.24 -5.28 -7.96
CA ILE A 58 -12.69 -6.65 -7.81
C ILE A 58 -13.70 -7.73 -8.25
N PRO A 59 -14.99 -7.70 -7.82
CA PRO A 59 -15.99 -8.65 -8.31
C PRO A 59 -16.21 -8.58 -9.82
N GLY A 60 -16.09 -7.39 -10.41
CA GLY A 60 -16.17 -7.17 -11.86
C GLY A 60 -15.04 -7.87 -12.61
N TYR A 61 -13.79 -7.71 -12.16
CA TYR A 61 -12.63 -8.39 -12.74
C TYR A 61 -12.74 -9.91 -12.65
N LYS A 62 -13.24 -10.44 -11.52
CA LYS A 62 -13.50 -11.86 -11.37
C LYS A 62 -14.53 -12.37 -12.37
N LYS A 63 -15.63 -11.64 -12.57
CA LYS A 63 -16.69 -12.02 -13.51
C LYS A 63 -16.18 -12.08 -14.95
N GLU A 64 -15.25 -11.21 -15.31
CA GLU A 64 -14.57 -11.21 -16.62
C GLU A 64 -13.57 -12.38 -16.78
N GLY A 65 -13.37 -13.20 -15.74
CA GLY A 65 -12.48 -14.36 -15.79
C GLY A 65 -11.00 -14.06 -15.58
N LYS A 66 -10.67 -12.86 -15.07
CA LYS A 66 -9.28 -12.50 -14.76
C LYS A 66 -8.78 -13.32 -13.56
N THR A 67 -7.68 -14.05 -13.75
CA THR A 67 -7.12 -14.96 -12.74
C THR A 67 -6.27 -14.24 -11.69
N GLN A 68 -5.69 -13.09 -12.02
CA GLN A 68 -4.87 -12.26 -11.15
C GLN A 68 -5.14 -10.79 -11.45
N LEU A 69 -5.28 -9.97 -10.41
CA LEU A 69 -5.39 -8.51 -10.53
C LEU A 69 -4.19 -7.87 -9.83
N VAL A 70 -3.36 -7.14 -10.57
CA VAL A 70 -2.16 -6.47 -10.01
C VAL A 70 -2.47 -5.00 -9.77
N ILE A 71 -2.48 -4.60 -8.50
CA ILE A 71 -2.75 -3.23 -8.06
C ILE A 71 -1.45 -2.59 -7.56
N ALA A 72 -0.97 -1.56 -8.26
CA ALA A 72 0.23 -0.84 -7.88
C ALA A 72 -0.10 0.49 -7.18
N ILE A 73 0.42 0.67 -5.97
CA ILE A 73 0.39 1.95 -5.25
C ILE A 73 1.76 2.62 -5.35
N GLY A 74 1.82 3.82 -5.93
CA GLY A 74 3.07 4.52 -6.23
C GLY A 74 3.30 5.75 -5.36
N CYS A 75 4.46 5.83 -4.71
CA CYS A 75 5.01 7.07 -4.18
C CYS A 75 6.41 7.33 -4.79
N THR A 76 7.05 8.46 -4.48
CA THR A 76 8.32 8.85 -5.15
C THR A 76 9.43 7.81 -5.01
N GLY A 77 9.71 7.34 -3.78
CA GLY A 77 10.80 6.39 -3.49
C GLY A 77 10.33 4.97 -3.17
N GLY A 78 9.02 4.70 -3.22
CA GLY A 78 8.47 3.36 -2.98
C GLY A 78 8.62 2.81 -1.55
N GLN A 79 9.09 3.59 -0.57
CA GLN A 79 9.47 3.11 0.77
C GLN A 79 8.45 3.37 1.88
N HIS A 80 7.75 4.51 1.88
CA HIS A 80 6.89 4.92 3.01
C HIS A 80 5.39 4.84 2.69
N ARG A 81 4.87 5.82 1.95
CA ARG A 81 3.41 6.00 1.74
C ARG A 81 2.78 4.83 0.99
N SER A 82 3.41 4.39 -0.10
CA SER A 82 2.92 3.25 -0.88
C SER A 82 2.92 1.95 -0.08
N VAL A 83 3.97 1.72 0.72
CA VAL A 83 4.11 0.54 1.57
C VAL A 83 3.03 0.51 2.64
N ALA A 84 2.83 1.62 3.36
CA ALA A 84 1.82 1.71 4.42
C ALA A 84 0.39 1.51 3.89
N LEU A 85 0.06 2.08 2.72
CA LEU A 85 -1.25 1.89 2.11
C LEU A 85 -1.45 0.47 1.56
N ALA A 86 -0.40 -0.14 1.00
CA ALA A 86 -0.46 -1.54 0.56
C ALA A 86 -0.68 -2.50 1.74
N LYS A 87 0.00 -2.28 2.88
CA LYS A 87 -0.22 -3.03 4.13
C LYS A 87 -1.67 -2.93 4.59
N ARG A 88 -2.24 -1.72 4.61
CA ARG A 88 -3.64 -1.53 5.03
C ARG A 88 -4.66 -2.17 4.08
N LEU A 89 -4.40 -2.09 2.76
CA LEU A 89 -5.25 -2.74 1.77
C LEU A 89 -5.27 -4.26 1.93
N ASP A 90 -4.12 -4.87 2.26
CA ASP A 90 -4.02 -6.29 2.53
C ASP A 90 -4.90 -6.71 3.71
N GLU A 91 -4.79 -5.99 4.83
CA GLU A 91 -5.64 -6.17 6.02
C GLU A 91 -7.13 -6.10 5.65
N ASP A 92 -7.57 -5.02 5.00
CA ASP A 92 -9.00 -4.80 4.70
C ASP A 92 -9.58 -5.71 3.60
N LEU A 93 -8.75 -6.17 2.64
CA LEU A 93 -9.19 -7.01 1.53
C LEU A 93 -9.20 -8.49 1.89
N ASN A 94 -8.26 -8.97 2.71
CA ASN A 94 -8.30 -10.35 3.22
C ASN A 94 -9.55 -10.61 4.08
N ASP A 95 -10.02 -9.59 4.81
CA ASP A 95 -11.26 -9.70 5.60
C ASP A 95 -12.54 -9.69 4.76
N SER A 96 -12.48 -9.12 3.56
CA SER A 96 -13.67 -8.83 2.74
C SER A 96 -14.01 -9.91 1.72
N TYR A 97 -13.06 -10.78 1.36
CA TYR A 97 -13.24 -11.73 0.25
C TYR A 97 -12.51 -13.05 0.46
N ASP A 98 -13.01 -14.10 -0.21
CA ASP A 98 -12.34 -15.41 -0.34
C ASP A 98 -11.22 -15.39 -1.40
N TYR A 99 -10.44 -14.29 -1.44
CA TYR A 99 -9.28 -14.15 -2.33
C TYR A 99 -8.01 -14.19 -1.53
N ASN A 100 -6.97 -14.80 -2.10
CA ASN A 100 -5.63 -14.64 -1.56
C ASN A 100 -5.08 -13.28 -2.00
N VAL A 101 -4.87 -12.38 -1.05
CA VAL A 101 -4.16 -11.11 -1.29
C VAL A 101 -2.69 -11.32 -0.98
N TYR A 102 -1.82 -10.81 -1.86
CA TYR A 102 -0.37 -10.86 -1.68
C TYR A 102 0.21 -9.46 -1.85
N VAL A 103 1.02 -9.03 -0.88
CA VAL A 103 1.73 -7.75 -0.95
C VAL A 103 3.17 -7.96 -1.33
N HIS A 104 3.63 -7.21 -2.32
CA HIS A 104 5.03 -7.16 -2.72
C HIS A 104 5.51 -5.70 -2.81
N HIS A 105 6.64 -5.41 -2.17
CA HIS A 105 7.26 -4.09 -2.22
C HIS A 105 8.50 -4.11 -3.10
N ARG A 106 8.43 -3.44 -4.25
CA ARG A 106 9.53 -3.42 -5.23
C ARG A 106 10.78 -2.69 -4.72
N ASP A 107 10.59 -1.53 -4.09
CA ASP A 107 11.67 -0.59 -3.76
C ASP A 107 11.89 -0.44 -2.24
N ALA A 108 11.08 -1.11 -1.40
CA ALA A 108 11.19 -0.96 0.04
C ALA A 108 12.46 -1.66 0.55
N HIS A 109 13.47 -0.87 0.86
CA HIS A 109 14.72 -1.34 1.47
C HIS A 109 14.78 -0.80 2.91
N ILE A 110 15.04 -1.68 3.87
CA ILE A 110 15.35 -1.29 5.24
C ILE A 110 16.79 -0.75 5.23
N GLU A 111 17.01 0.55 5.46
CA GLU A 111 18.37 1.11 5.55
C GLU A 111 19.08 0.73 6.85
N SER A 112 18.32 0.43 7.92
CA SER A 112 18.85 -0.10 9.18
C SER A 112 18.87 -1.63 9.16
N GLY A 113 19.96 -2.21 8.67
CA GLY A 113 20.09 -3.65 8.47
C GLY A 113 19.75 -4.48 9.70
N GLU A 114 18.53 -5.03 9.72
CA GLU A 114 18.13 -6.27 10.39
C GLU A 114 16.73 -6.63 9.84
N ARG A 115 16.66 -7.70 9.03
CA ARG A 115 15.38 -8.35 8.74
C ARG A 115 14.99 -9.11 10.00
N ASN A 116 13.93 -8.70 10.67
CA ASN A 116 13.22 -9.66 11.52
C ASN A 116 12.49 -10.64 10.60
N GLU A 117 13.16 -11.75 10.29
CA GLU A 117 12.51 -12.96 9.80
C GLU A 117 11.57 -13.46 10.91
N LYS A 118 10.32 -12.98 10.90
CA LYS A 118 9.12 -13.64 11.44
C LYS A 118 7.93 -12.67 11.39
N ALA A 119 7.12 -12.81 10.35
CA ALA A 119 5.67 -12.65 10.38
C ALA A 119 5.11 -13.63 9.35
#